data_AF-A0AAP2DFI7-F1
#
_entry.id   AF-A0AAP2DFI7-F1
#
_cell.length_a   1.000
_cell.length_b   1.000
_cell.length_c   1.000
_cell.angle_alpha   90.00
_cell.angle_beta   90.00
_cell.angle_gamma   90.00
#
_symmetry.space_group_name_H-M   'P 1'
#
loop_
_entity.id
_entity.type
_entity.pdbx_description
1 polymer ?
#
loop_
_entity_poly.entity_id
_entity_poly.type
_entity_poly.pdbx_seq_one_letter_code
_entity_poly.pdbx_strand_id
1 'polypeptide(L)' 'MKTKECPSCAMDIDERAKVCPVCQYEFAGTSSGMRIAVILLAVLLLLLSLFSWWG' A
#
# COMPACT_ATOMS: atom_id res chain seq x y z
N MET A 1 4.30 4.11 23.07
CA MET A 1 4.39 4.42 21.63
C MET A 1 5.14 3.29 20.97
N LYS A 2 4.71 2.79 19.81
CA LYS A 2 5.33 1.63 19.18
C LYS A 2 6.35 2.13 18.15
N THR A 3 7.60 1.70 18.27
CA THR A 3 8.73 2.13 17.46
C THR A 3 9.23 0.97 16.61
N LYS A 4 9.76 1.29 15.43
CA LYS A 4 10.45 0.35 14.54
C LYS A 4 11.85 0.87 14.23
N GLU A 5 12.76 -0.05 13.98
CA GLU A 5 14.09 0.27 13.46
C GLU A 5 14.01 0.63 11.96
N CYS A 6 14.66 1.72 11.56
CA CYS A 6 14.81 2.05 10.15
C CYS A 6 15.78 1.06 9.49
N PRO A 7 15.42 0.38 8.39
CA PRO A 7 16.28 -0.62 7.74
C PRO A 7 17.48 0.01 7.01
N SER A 8 17.46 1.32 6.79
CA SER A 8 18.53 2.06 6.10
C SER A 8 19.58 2.59 7.07
N CYS A 9 19.16 3.18 8.20
CA CYS A 9 20.07 3.82 9.15
C CYS A 9 20.05 3.25 10.57
N ALA A 10 19.28 2.18 10.82
CA ALA A 10 19.11 1.52 12.12
C ALA A 10 18.59 2.43 13.25
N MET A 11 18.05 3.60 12.93
CA MET A 11 17.49 4.52 13.92
C MET A 11 16.10 4.06 14.37
N ASP A 12 15.80 4.17 15.67
CA ASP A 12 14.45 4.00 16.18
C ASP A 12 13.55 5.16 15.75
N ILE A 13 12.45 4.82 15.09
CA ILE A 13 11.47 5.77 14.56
C ILE A 13 10.05 5.30 14.88
N ASP A 14 9.06 6.20 14.79
CA ASP A 14 7.65 5.83 14.96
C ASP A 14 7.21 4.82 13.89
N GLU A 15 6.48 3.77 14.28
CA GLU A 15 5.96 2.78 13.34
C GLU A 15 5.11 3.39 12.22
N ARG A 16 4.40 4.49 12.51
CA ARG A 16 3.52 5.20 11.59
C ARG A 16 4.27 6.22 10.71
N ALA A 17 5.57 6.41 10.92
CA ALA A 17 6.37 7.26 10.05
C ALA A 17 6.40 6.68 8.63
N LYS A 18 5.95 7.50 7.66
CA LYS A 18 6.01 7.19 6.23
C LYS A 18 7.40 7.41 5.65
N VAL A 19 8.19 8.28 6.26
CA VAL A 19 9.56 8.62 5.86
C VAL A 19 10.43 8.69 7.12
N CYS A 20 11.65 8.19 7.05
CA CYS A 20 12.61 8.30 8.15
C CYS A 20 13.10 9.76 8.26
N PRO A 21 12.94 10.44 9.41
CA PRO A 21 13.37 11.84 9.55
C PRO A 21 14.90 12.02 9.55
N VAL A 22 15.67 10.94 9.69
CA VAL A 22 17.14 10.99 9.76
C VAL A 22 17.76 10.80 8.38
N CYS A 23 17.35 9.75 7.65
CA CYS A 23 17.95 9.39 6.37
C CYS A 23 17.02 9.59 5.16
N GLN A 24 15.78 10.06 5.38
CA GLN A 24 14.77 10.28 4.34
C GLN A 24 14.36 9.02 3.57
N TYR A 25 14.58 7.84 4.16
CA TYR A 25 14.09 6.58 3.59
C TYR A 25 12.56 6.53 3.58
N GLU A 26 11.96 6.37 2.40
CA GLU A 26 10.51 6.20 2.24
C GLU A 26 10.10 4.76 2.56
N PHE A 27 9.26 4.62 3.59
CA PHE A 27 8.65 3.33 3.90
C PHE A 27 7.50 3.09 2.93
N ALA A 28 7.48 1.92 2.30
CA ALA A 28 6.35 1.44 1.52
C ALA A 28 5.11 1.31 2.42
N GLY A 29 4.36 2.40 2.57
CA GLY A 29 3.07 2.38 3.22
C GLY A 29 2.09 1.68 2.29
N THR A 30 1.51 0.57 2.73
CA THR A 30 0.28 0.06 2.11
C THR A 30 -0.76 1.16 2.25
N SER A 31 -0.94 1.95 1.19
CA SER A 31 -2.04 2.88 1.11
C SER A 31 -3.30 2.05 0.92
N SER A 32 -4.26 2.16 1.84
CA SER A 32 -5.54 1.45 1.73
C SER A 32 -6.23 1.73 0.39
N GLY A 33 -5.94 2.88 -0.24
CA GLY A 33 -6.41 3.25 -1.57
C GLY A 33 -5.95 2.29 -2.68
N MET A 34 -4.73 1.74 -2.62
CA MET A 34 -4.26 0.82 -3.65
C MET A 34 -5.01 -0.52 -3.62
N ARG A 35 -5.36 -1.02 -2.42
CA ARG A 35 -6.17 -2.24 -2.29
C ARG A 35 -7.57 -2.05 -2.89
N ILE A 36 -8.21 -0.92 -2.62
CA ILE A 36 -9.54 -0.61 -3.16
C ILE A 36 -9.46 -0.49 -4.69
N ALA A 37 -8.45 0.20 -5.24
CA ALA A 37 -8.28 0.34 -6.68
C ALA A 37 -8.14 -1.01 -7.39
N VAL A 38 -7.37 -1.95 -6.82
CA VAL A 38 -7.21 -3.31 -7.37
C VAL A 38 -8.53 -4.08 -7.32
N ILE A 39 -9.28 -4.00 -6.22
CA ILE A 39 -10.58 -4.67 -6.09
C ILE A 39 -11.58 -4.10 -7.11
N LEU A 40 -11.65 -2.77 -7.24
CA LEU A 40 -12.55 -2.09 -8.18
C LEU A 40 -12.26 -2.50 -9.63
N LEU A 41 -10.97 -2.55 -10.00
CA LEU A 41 -10.54 -3.01 -11.33
C LEU A 41 -10.89 -4.49 -11.57
N ALA A 42 -10.63 -5.36 -10.60
CA ALA A 42 -10.95 -6.78 -10.71
C ALA A 42 -12.45 -7.03 -10.87
N VAL A 43 -13.29 -6.33 -10.09
CA VAL A 43 -14.75 -6.41 -10.19
C VAL A 43 -15.24 -5.91 -11.54
N LEU A 44 -14.70 -4.79 -12.05
CA LEU A 44 -15.02 -4.27 -13.38
C LEU A 44 -14.71 -5.28 -14.49
N LEU A 45 -13.53 -5.89 -14.46
CA LEU A 45 -13.12 -6.91 -15.44
C LEU A 45 -14.01 -8.15 -15.38
N LEU A 46 -14.37 -8.61 -14.18
CA LEU A 46 -15.30 -9.74 -14.00
C LEU A 46 -16.68 -9.43 -14.57
N LEU A 47 -17.22 -8.23 -14.31
CA LEU A 47 -18.50 -7.79 -14.87
C LEU A 47 -18.49 -7.75 -16.40
N LEU A 48 -17.41 -7.22 -17.00
CA LEU A 48 -17.25 -7.20 -18.46
C LEU A 48 -17.14 -8.62 -19.04
N SER A 49 -16.41 -9.52 -18.38
CA SER A 49 -16.29 -10.92 -18.79
C SER A 49 -17.64 -11.64 -18.74
N LEU A 50 -18.42 -11.44 -17.67
CA LEU A 50 -19.76 -12.02 -17.53
C LEU A 50 -20.72 -11.46 -18.59
N PHE A 51 -20.65 -10.15 -18.83
CA PHE A 51 -21.45 -9.49 -19.85
C PHE A 51 -21.12 -9.99 -21.27
N SER A 52 -19.83 -10.16 -21.57
CA SER A 52 -19.37 -10.69 -22.85
C SER A 52 -19.70 -12.17 -23.05
N TRP A 53 -19.90 -12.94 -21.98
CA TRP A 53 -20.22 -14.37 -22.06
C TRP A 53 -21.73 -14.65 -22.15
N TRP A 54 -22.56 -13.66 -21.79
CA TRP A 54 -24.01 -13.72 -21.91
C TRP A 54 -24.53 -13.10 -23.24
N GLY A 55 -23.62 -12.65 -24.12
CA GLY A 55 -23.94 -12.10 -25.44
C GLY A 55 -23.89 -13.13 -26.55
#